data_AF-A0A939GLX6-F1
#
_entry.id   AF-A0A939GLX6-F1
#
_cell.length_a   1.000
_cell.length_b   1.000
_cell.length_c   1.000
_cell.angle_alpha   90.00
_cell.angle_beta   90.00
_cell.angle_gamma   90.00
#
_symmetry.space_group_name_H-M   'P 1'
#
loop_
_entity.id
_entity.type
_entity.pdbx_description
1 polymer ?
#
loop_
_entity_poly.entity_id
_entity_poly.type
_entity_poly.pdbx_seq_one_letter_code
_entity_poly.pdbx_strand_id
1 'polypeptide(L)'
;MNLFHYQRLLLVPIFILIAYGTYAQPITDQYAFDISPAERAIGQRMSYYGRTKNTVNYRKLALQMGAKAMTSTEGLRQAIDADFQQPINYKDQSEAGKAMAARLVAERTKHMRDSQKYAQWLHKLAAAYLLLHMTNPADLKQALTWSARSVELVASPENLDTHAQLLYRLGRKAEAIETEREAVAQALGAGVDARAYELTLDRLQK
;
A
#
# COMPACT_ATOMS: atom_id res chain seq x y z
N MET A 1 -26.43 26.21 -55.48
CA MET A 1 -25.84 24.98 -56.06
C MET A 1 -25.13 24.24 -54.94
N ASN A 2 -25.61 23.01 -54.66
CA ASN A 2 -25.06 21.91 -53.82
C ASN A 2 -24.73 22.25 -52.35
N LEU A 3 -25.53 21.96 -51.31
CA LEU A 3 -26.45 20.85 -50.96
C LEU A 3 -25.74 19.50 -50.67
N PHE A 4 -25.46 19.24 -49.38
CA PHE A 4 -25.44 17.96 -48.63
C PHE A 4 -25.28 18.36 -47.14
N HIS A 5 -26.22 18.27 -46.17
CA HIS A 5 -27.18 17.26 -45.69
C HIS A 5 -26.57 15.99 -45.05
N TYR A 6 -26.70 15.90 -43.70
CA TYR A 6 -27.01 14.77 -42.79
C TYR A 6 -26.34 15.03 -41.41
N GLN A 7 -27.00 15.60 -40.41
CA GLN A 7 -27.94 15.01 -39.41
C GLN A 7 -27.47 13.77 -38.62
N ARG A 8 -27.21 14.03 -37.31
CA ARG A 8 -27.76 13.40 -36.08
C ARG A 8 -27.25 12.02 -35.57
N LEU A 9 -26.94 12.07 -34.26
CA LEU A 9 -27.28 11.11 -33.16
C LEU A 9 -26.43 9.83 -32.99
N LEU A 10 -25.66 9.74 -31.90
CA LEU A 10 -26.02 9.01 -30.66
C LEU A 10 -24.90 9.03 -29.61
N LEU A 11 -25.31 9.24 -28.36
CA LEU A 11 -24.59 8.94 -27.12
C LEU A 11 -24.15 7.47 -27.08
N VAL A 12 -22.88 7.23 -26.76
CA VAL A 12 -22.47 6.03 -25.99
C VAL A 12 -21.39 6.46 -25.01
N PRO A 13 -21.55 6.22 -23.69
CA PRO A 13 -20.48 6.46 -22.72
C PRO A 13 -19.41 5.40 -22.94
N ILE A 14 -18.20 5.83 -23.31
CA ILE A 14 -17.04 4.96 -23.32
C ILE A 14 -16.70 4.68 -21.85
N PHE A 15 -17.15 3.52 -21.36
CA PHE A 15 -16.54 2.88 -20.20
C PHE A 15 -15.08 2.58 -20.57
N ILE A 16 -14.19 3.53 -20.28
CA ILE A 16 -12.76 3.25 -20.26
C ILE A 16 -12.53 2.41 -19.01
N LEU A 17 -12.47 1.09 -19.22
CA LEU A 17 -11.81 0.14 -18.33
C LEU A 17 -10.32 0.54 -18.26
N ILE A 18 -10.02 1.53 -17.43
CA ILE A 18 -8.65 1.90 -17.09
C ILE A 18 -8.05 0.74 -16.30
N ALA A 19 -7.09 0.06 -16.91
CA ALA A 19 -5.90 -0.59 -16.35
C ALA A 19 -5.81 -0.86 -14.83
N TYR A 20 -6.83 -1.44 -14.18
CA TYR A 20 -6.71 -2.08 -12.87
C TYR A 20 -6.32 -3.57 -12.98
N GLY A 21 -5.78 -3.98 -14.13
CA GLY A 21 -5.53 -5.38 -14.50
C GLY A 21 -4.41 -6.10 -13.75
N THR A 22 -3.66 -5.42 -12.87
CA THR A 22 -2.56 -6.02 -12.11
C THR A 22 -2.80 -6.12 -10.59
N TYR A 23 -3.90 -5.56 -10.06
CA TYR A 23 -4.14 -5.55 -8.60
C TYR A 23 -4.85 -6.81 -8.05
N ALA A 24 -5.17 -7.76 -8.91
CA ALA A 24 -5.73 -9.06 -8.50
C ALA A 24 -4.69 -10.18 -8.44
N GLN A 25 -3.39 -9.85 -8.38
CA GLN A 25 -2.38 -10.83 -8.00
C GLN A 25 -2.70 -11.28 -6.57
N PRO A 26 -2.85 -12.59 -6.31
CA PRO A 26 -3.09 -13.07 -4.95
C PRO A 26 -1.97 -12.54 -4.05
N ILE A 27 -2.31 -12.20 -2.80
CA ILE A 27 -1.36 -11.68 -1.79
C ILE A 27 -0.09 -12.56 -1.68
N THR A 28 -0.17 -13.81 -2.14
CA THR A 28 0.85 -14.87 -2.06
C THR A 28 1.95 -14.84 -3.11
N ASP A 29 1.75 -14.28 -4.31
CA ASP A 29 2.62 -14.66 -5.45
C ASP A 29 3.79 -13.71 -5.71
N GLN A 30 3.70 -12.45 -5.29
CA GLN A 30 4.74 -11.46 -5.62
C GLN A 30 5.90 -11.41 -4.62
N TYR A 31 5.80 -12.11 -3.48
CA TYR A 31 6.85 -12.07 -2.47
C TYR A 31 7.02 -13.43 -1.79
N ALA A 32 8.12 -14.11 -2.13
CA ALA A 32 8.63 -15.26 -1.40
C ALA A 32 9.20 -14.84 -0.02
N PHE A 33 8.39 -14.12 0.77
CA PHE A 33 8.65 -13.96 2.20
C PHE A 33 8.40 -15.31 2.89
N ASP A 34 9.04 -15.50 4.04
CA ASP A 34 8.75 -16.62 4.94
C ASP A 34 7.34 -16.44 5.52
N ILE A 35 6.35 -16.77 4.70
CA ILE A 35 4.92 -16.77 5.03
C ILE A 35 4.56 -18.18 5.46
N SER A 36 4.02 -18.29 6.66
CA SER A 36 3.57 -19.56 7.19
C SER A 36 2.49 -20.15 6.27
N PRO A 37 2.33 -21.50 6.22
CA PRO A 37 1.23 -22.13 5.50
C PRO A 37 -0.15 -21.57 5.89
N ALA A 38 -0.32 -21.19 7.16
CA ALA A 38 -1.54 -20.56 7.66
C ALA A 38 -1.79 -19.19 7.01
N GLU A 39 -0.75 -18.34 6.91
CA GLU A 39 -0.86 -17.03 6.27
C GLU A 39 -1.16 -17.15 4.77
N ARG A 40 -0.55 -18.14 4.09
CA ARG A 40 -0.90 -18.45 2.69
C ARG A 40 -2.37 -18.80 2.53
N ALA A 41 -2.88 -19.68 3.38
CA ALA A 41 -4.29 -20.09 3.34
C ALA A 41 -5.24 -18.90 3.57
N ILE A 42 -4.89 -17.98 4.49
CA ILE A 42 -5.67 -16.77 4.71
C ILE A 42 -5.64 -15.87 3.47
N GLY A 43 -4.46 -15.63 2.88
CA GLY A 43 -4.31 -14.84 1.66
C GLY A 43 -5.12 -15.38 0.48
N GLN A 44 -5.17 -16.70 0.30
CA GLN A 44 -6.01 -17.35 -0.71
C GLN A 44 -7.51 -17.11 -0.45
N ARG A 45 -7.96 -17.25 0.80
CA ARG A 45 -9.36 -16.98 1.18
C ARG A 45 -9.72 -15.52 0.97
N MET A 46 -8.85 -14.59 1.34
CA MET A 46 -9.07 -13.15 1.10
C MET A 46 -9.14 -12.84 -0.39
N SER A 47 -8.27 -13.43 -1.21
CA SER A 47 -8.31 -13.29 -2.67
C SER A 47 -9.61 -13.84 -3.26
N TYR A 48 -10.09 -14.99 -2.76
CA TYR A 48 -11.39 -15.55 -3.14
C TYR A 48 -12.55 -14.61 -2.76
N TYR A 49 -12.58 -14.10 -1.53
CA TYR A 49 -13.63 -13.16 -1.09
C TYR A 49 -13.57 -11.83 -1.83
N GLY A 50 -12.38 -11.35 -2.18
CA GLY A 50 -12.22 -10.14 -3.00
C GLY A 50 -12.77 -10.32 -4.41
N ARG A 51 -12.50 -11.47 -5.05
CA ARG A 51 -13.03 -11.79 -6.39
C ARG A 51 -14.55 -12.00 -6.39
N THR A 52 -15.07 -12.67 -5.37
CA THR A 52 -16.52 -12.92 -5.22
C THR A 52 -17.27 -11.76 -4.58
N LYS A 53 -16.58 -10.65 -4.27
CA LYS A 53 -17.13 -9.47 -3.58
C LYS A 53 -17.86 -9.82 -2.27
N ASN A 54 -17.44 -10.89 -1.59
CA ASN A 54 -17.94 -11.26 -0.28
C ASN A 54 -17.29 -10.37 0.80
N THR A 55 -17.77 -9.14 0.90
CA THR A 55 -17.20 -8.10 1.79
C THR A 55 -17.32 -8.46 3.26
N VAL A 56 -18.33 -9.23 3.67
CA VAL A 56 -18.53 -9.68 5.06
C VAL A 56 -17.38 -10.60 5.49
N ASN A 57 -17.11 -11.66 4.73
CA ASN A 57 -16.03 -12.57 5.06
C ASN A 57 -14.64 -11.96 4.80
N TYR A 58 -14.52 -11.09 3.79
CA TYR A 58 -13.31 -10.31 3.57
C TYR A 58 -12.97 -9.47 4.80
N ARG A 59 -13.94 -8.67 5.30
CA ARG A 59 -13.78 -7.82 6.49
C ARG A 59 -13.31 -8.62 7.70
N LYS A 60 -13.92 -9.78 7.96
CA LYS A 60 -13.55 -10.63 9.11
C LYS A 60 -12.08 -11.03 9.07
N LEU A 61 -11.59 -11.50 7.92
CA LEU A 61 -10.18 -11.89 7.77
C LEU A 61 -9.23 -10.70 7.76
N ALA A 62 -9.63 -9.59 7.12
CA ALA A 62 -8.86 -8.37 7.08
C ALA A 62 -8.62 -7.80 8.48
N LEU A 63 -9.64 -7.79 9.35
CA LEU A 63 -9.51 -7.36 10.74
C LEU A 63 -8.52 -8.22 11.53
N GLN A 64 -8.60 -9.55 11.37
CA GLN A 64 -7.68 -10.48 12.03
C GLN A 64 -6.22 -10.25 11.58
N MET A 65 -6.00 -10.15 10.27
CA MET A 65 -4.67 -9.91 9.71
C MET A 65 -4.14 -8.52 10.07
N GLY A 66 -4.98 -7.50 9.98
CA GLY A 66 -4.66 -6.13 10.33
C GLY A 66 -4.22 -6.04 11.80
N ALA A 67 -4.97 -6.64 12.72
CA ALA A 67 -4.58 -6.68 14.13
C ALA A 67 -3.21 -7.34 14.33
N LYS A 68 -2.97 -8.51 13.73
CA LYS A 68 -1.68 -9.20 13.81
C LYS A 68 -0.53 -8.34 13.28
N ALA A 69 -0.72 -7.73 12.11
CA ALA A 69 0.29 -6.89 11.47
C ALA A 69 0.57 -5.63 12.30
N MET A 70 -0.47 -4.94 12.79
CA MET A 70 -0.31 -3.76 13.65
C MET A 70 0.51 -4.09 14.90
N THR A 71 0.17 -5.16 15.62
CA THR A 71 0.95 -5.60 16.80
C THR A 71 2.38 -5.98 16.45
N SER A 72 2.60 -6.64 15.31
CA SER A 72 3.95 -7.04 14.87
C SER A 72 4.84 -5.85 14.47
N THR A 73 4.25 -4.69 14.23
CA THR A 73 4.96 -3.44 13.87
C THR A 73 5.21 -2.54 15.07
N GLU A 74 4.75 -2.92 16.26
CA GLU A 74 5.00 -2.17 17.48
C GLU A 74 6.51 -2.17 17.80
N GLY A 75 7.09 -0.99 17.96
CA GLY A 75 8.53 -0.85 18.19
C GLY A 75 9.43 -0.97 16.95
N LEU A 76 8.90 -1.42 15.80
CA LEU A 76 9.72 -1.67 14.61
C LEU A 76 10.34 -0.39 14.05
N ARG A 77 9.60 0.71 14.05
CA ARG A 77 10.15 2.02 13.61
C ARG A 77 11.29 2.46 14.52
N GLN A 78 11.12 2.36 15.83
CA GLN A 78 12.12 2.70 16.82
C GLN A 78 13.37 1.82 16.70
N ALA A 79 13.19 0.52 16.42
CA ALA A 79 14.29 -0.40 16.18
C ALA A 79 15.10 -0.02 14.93
N ILE A 80 14.42 0.33 13.83
CA ILE A 80 15.08 0.82 12.61
C ILE A 80 15.86 2.09 12.87
N ASP A 81 15.26 3.07 13.56
CA ASP A 81 15.95 4.31 13.88
C ASP A 81 17.17 4.06 14.76
N ALA A 82 17.04 3.23 15.79
CA ALA A 82 18.15 2.84 16.67
C ALA A 82 19.28 2.15 15.89
N ASP A 83 18.94 1.25 14.97
CA ASP A 83 19.92 0.57 14.13
C ASP A 83 20.75 1.53 13.28
N PHE A 84 20.11 2.56 12.69
CA PHE A 84 20.80 3.56 11.87
C PHE A 84 21.67 4.52 12.70
N GLN A 85 21.34 4.72 13.99
CA GLN A 85 22.17 5.51 14.90
C GLN A 85 23.46 4.78 15.32
N GLN A 86 23.51 3.45 15.28
CA GLN A 86 24.69 2.68 15.66
C GLN A 86 25.68 2.56 14.49
N PRO A 87 26.84 3.26 14.46
CA PRO A 87 27.76 3.17 13.33
C PRO A 87 28.37 1.76 13.22
N ILE A 88 28.50 1.25 11.99
CA ILE A 88 29.21 -0.01 11.75
C ILE A 88 30.69 0.30 11.53
N ASN A 89 31.55 -0.16 12.42
CA ASN A 89 32.99 0.02 12.30
C ASN A 89 33.63 -1.08 11.44
N TYR A 90 33.64 -0.87 10.12
CA TYR A 90 34.30 -1.79 9.18
C TYR A 90 35.84 -1.75 9.23
N LYS A 91 36.44 -0.81 9.99
CA LYS A 91 37.90 -0.70 10.10
C LYS A 91 38.48 -1.66 11.14
N ASP A 92 37.67 -2.12 12.10
CA ASP A 92 38.08 -3.14 13.05
C ASP A 92 38.11 -4.51 12.37
N GLN A 93 39.32 -4.99 12.08
CA GLN A 93 39.58 -6.26 11.42
C GLN A 93 39.76 -7.42 12.41
N SER A 94 39.60 -7.19 13.72
CA SER A 94 39.57 -8.27 14.70
C SER A 94 38.36 -9.18 14.47
N GLU A 95 38.44 -10.44 14.88
CA GLU A 95 37.31 -11.37 14.76
C GLU A 95 36.09 -10.89 15.55
N ALA A 96 36.29 -10.25 16.70
CA ALA A 96 35.21 -9.62 17.46
C ALA A 96 34.58 -8.45 16.70
N GLY A 97 35.39 -7.58 16.08
CA GLY A 97 34.91 -6.46 15.27
C GLY A 97 34.08 -6.91 14.07
N LYS A 98 34.58 -7.90 13.31
CA LYS A 98 33.85 -8.51 12.19
C LYS A 98 32.54 -9.15 12.62
N ALA A 99 32.54 -9.90 13.73
CA ALA A 99 31.33 -10.54 14.26
C ALA A 99 30.27 -9.51 14.67
N MET A 100 30.69 -8.42 15.32
CA MET A 100 29.80 -7.32 15.68
C MET A 100 29.23 -6.63 14.44
N ALA A 101 30.07 -6.31 13.44
CA ALA A 101 29.63 -5.71 12.19
C ALA A 101 28.61 -6.61 11.47
N ALA A 102 28.88 -7.92 11.37
CA ALA A 102 27.97 -8.88 10.76
C ALA A 102 26.62 -8.93 11.48
N ARG A 103 26.62 -8.91 12.82
CA ARG A 103 25.40 -8.86 13.62
C ARG A 103 24.58 -7.60 13.35
N LEU A 104 25.21 -6.42 13.36
CA LEU A 104 24.52 -5.16 13.10
C LEU A 104 23.93 -5.10 11.68
N VAL A 105 24.67 -5.59 10.67
CA VAL A 105 24.15 -5.72 9.30
C VAL A 105 22.95 -6.67 9.26
N ALA A 106 23.02 -7.80 9.96
CA ALA A 106 21.93 -8.77 9.98
C ALA A 106 20.65 -8.21 10.63
N GLU A 107 20.76 -7.53 11.77
CA GLU A 107 19.62 -6.89 12.44
C GLU A 107 19.00 -5.79 11.57
N ARG A 108 19.81 -4.89 11.01
CA ARG A 108 19.35 -3.86 10.06
C ARG A 108 18.58 -4.45 8.90
N THR A 109 19.16 -5.48 8.28
CA THR A 109 18.55 -6.16 7.13
C THR A 109 17.24 -6.83 7.53
N LYS A 110 17.16 -7.41 8.72
CA LYS A 110 15.95 -8.00 9.25
C LYS A 110 14.87 -6.93 9.48
N HIS A 111 15.15 -5.86 10.21
CA HIS A 111 14.15 -4.81 10.48
C HIS A 111 13.67 -4.13 9.20
N MET A 112 14.54 -3.87 8.23
CA MET A 112 14.15 -3.33 6.92
C MET A 112 13.21 -4.29 6.17
N ARG A 113 13.53 -5.59 6.14
CA ARG A 113 12.65 -6.60 5.50
C ARG A 113 11.31 -6.70 6.20
N ASP A 114 11.29 -6.72 7.52
CA ASP A 114 10.06 -6.78 8.31
C ASP A 114 9.20 -5.52 8.07
N SER A 115 9.81 -4.33 8.02
CA SER A 115 9.10 -3.08 7.72
C SER A 115 8.42 -3.13 6.36
N GLN A 116 9.17 -3.53 5.33
CA GLN A 116 8.62 -3.67 3.97
C GLN A 116 7.49 -4.69 3.92
N LYS A 117 7.67 -5.87 4.54
CA LYS A 117 6.66 -6.92 4.60
C LYS A 117 5.36 -6.42 5.24
N TYR A 118 5.44 -5.80 6.42
CA TYR A 118 4.24 -5.35 7.13
C TYR A 118 3.61 -4.10 6.49
N ALA A 119 4.42 -3.18 5.97
CA ALA A 119 3.91 -2.04 5.21
C ALA A 119 3.07 -2.51 4.01
N GLN A 120 3.60 -3.43 3.21
CA GLN A 120 2.89 -3.97 2.06
C GLN A 120 1.61 -4.72 2.45
N TRP A 121 1.64 -5.50 3.53
CA TRP A 121 0.43 -6.18 4.02
C TRP A 121 -0.65 -5.19 4.43
N LEU A 122 -0.29 -4.21 5.26
CA LEU A 122 -1.23 -3.18 5.73
C LEU A 122 -1.77 -2.33 4.57
N HIS A 123 -0.90 -1.95 3.63
CA HIS A 123 -1.30 -1.28 2.40
C HIS A 123 -2.30 -2.12 1.60
N LYS A 124 -2.02 -3.40 1.31
CA LYS A 124 -2.93 -4.28 0.57
C LYS A 124 -4.28 -4.43 1.26
N LEU A 125 -4.31 -4.56 2.58
CA LEU A 125 -5.55 -4.60 3.36
C LEU A 125 -6.37 -3.32 3.18
N ALA A 126 -5.71 -2.15 3.30
CA ALA A 126 -6.34 -0.85 3.16
C ALA A 126 -6.84 -0.59 1.73
N ALA A 127 -6.01 -0.83 0.72
CA ALA A 127 -6.32 -0.66 -0.70
C ALA A 127 -7.52 -1.52 -1.14
N ALA A 128 -7.65 -2.73 -0.59
CA ALA A 128 -8.78 -3.59 -0.90
C ALA A 128 -10.14 -2.99 -0.50
N TYR A 129 -10.20 -2.16 0.54
CA TYR A 129 -11.46 -1.50 0.94
C TYR A 129 -11.90 -0.50 -0.13
N LEU A 130 -10.96 0.17 -0.80
CA LEU A 130 -11.22 1.03 -1.95
C LEU A 130 -11.68 0.20 -3.16
N LEU A 131 -10.97 -0.89 -3.49
CA LEU A 131 -11.25 -1.79 -4.62
C LEU A 131 -12.57 -2.56 -4.49
N LEU A 132 -13.00 -2.82 -3.26
CA LEU A 132 -14.29 -3.46 -2.95
C LEU A 132 -15.41 -2.44 -2.77
N HIS A 133 -15.14 -1.15 -2.99
CA HIS A 133 -16.10 -0.06 -2.82
C HIS A 133 -16.80 -0.10 -1.45
N MET A 134 -16.06 -0.44 -0.40
CA MET A 134 -16.60 -0.42 0.95
C MET A 134 -16.81 1.03 1.38
N THR A 135 -18.03 1.35 1.84
CA THR A 135 -18.44 2.74 2.16
C THR A 135 -18.76 2.95 3.63
N ASN A 136 -18.78 1.89 4.45
CA ASN A 136 -19.07 2.03 5.87
C ASN A 136 -17.98 2.90 6.54
N PRO A 137 -18.34 3.98 7.25
CA PRO A 137 -17.36 4.88 7.85
C PRO A 137 -16.41 4.21 8.87
N ALA A 138 -16.89 3.22 9.63
CA ALA A 138 -16.04 2.50 10.59
C ALA A 138 -14.99 1.65 9.88
N ASP A 139 -15.38 0.98 8.80
CA ASP A 139 -14.47 0.22 7.93
C ASP A 139 -13.40 1.12 7.31
N LEU A 140 -13.81 2.27 6.78
CA LEU A 140 -12.90 3.23 6.17
C LEU A 140 -11.93 3.83 7.18
N LYS A 141 -12.38 4.13 8.41
CA LYS A 141 -11.49 4.57 9.49
C LYS A 141 -10.47 3.50 9.85
N GLN A 142 -10.87 2.24 9.89
CA GLN A 142 -9.94 1.14 10.15
C GLN A 142 -8.92 0.96 9.04
N ALA A 143 -9.35 1.02 7.78
CA ALA A 143 -8.46 0.98 6.62
C ALA A 143 -7.50 2.19 6.62
N LEU A 144 -7.98 3.37 7.01
CA LEU A 144 -7.15 4.55 7.17
C LEU A 144 -6.04 4.32 8.21
N THR A 145 -6.37 3.74 9.38
CA THR A 145 -5.37 3.38 10.40
C THR A 145 -4.29 2.44 9.84
N TRP A 146 -4.68 1.42 9.07
CA TRP A 146 -3.71 0.51 8.45
C TRP A 146 -2.84 1.21 7.40
N SER A 147 -3.45 2.04 6.54
CA SER A 147 -2.69 2.81 5.54
C SER A 147 -1.69 3.77 6.20
N ALA A 148 -2.08 4.46 7.27
CA ALA A 148 -1.19 5.34 8.04
C ALA A 148 0.03 4.57 8.56
N ARG A 149 -0.20 3.41 9.19
CA ARG A 149 0.91 2.54 9.64
C ARG A 149 1.77 2.05 8.48
N SER A 150 1.18 1.76 7.32
CA SER A 150 1.98 1.38 6.14
C SER A 150 2.91 2.51 5.68
N VAL A 151 2.44 3.76 5.70
CA VAL A 151 3.23 4.96 5.37
C VAL A 151 4.31 5.21 6.41
N GLU A 152 4.00 5.07 7.70
CA GLU A 152 4.98 5.19 8.80
C GLU A 152 6.15 4.20 8.67
N LEU A 153 5.87 2.99 8.19
CA LEU A 153 6.87 1.94 7.99
C LEU A 153 7.66 2.14 6.69
N VAL A 154 6.95 2.44 5.60
CA VAL A 154 7.49 2.69 4.27
C VAL A 154 6.59 3.71 3.57
N ALA A 155 7.04 4.96 3.49
CA ALA A 155 6.37 5.99 2.70
C ALA A 155 6.73 5.79 1.21
N SER A 156 6.08 4.84 0.54
CA SER A 156 6.17 4.67 -0.92
C SER A 156 5.02 5.40 -1.62
N PRO A 157 5.15 5.71 -2.93
CA PRO A 157 4.07 6.33 -3.69
C PRO A 157 2.75 5.55 -3.61
N GLU A 158 2.78 4.22 -3.66
CA GLU A 158 1.59 3.37 -3.53
C GLU A 158 0.91 3.48 -2.15
N ASN A 159 1.72 3.49 -1.07
CA ASN A 159 1.19 3.59 0.28
C ASN A 159 0.57 4.97 0.53
N LEU A 160 1.21 6.02 0.01
CA LEU A 160 0.72 7.40 0.08
C LEU A 160 -0.59 7.57 -0.73
N ASP A 161 -0.67 7.07 -1.96
CA ASP A 161 -1.89 7.16 -2.78
C ASP A 161 -3.08 6.43 -2.12
N THR A 162 -2.86 5.23 -1.59
CA THR A 162 -3.91 4.52 -0.84
C THR A 162 -4.35 5.33 0.39
N HIS A 163 -3.41 5.93 1.12
CA HIS A 163 -3.71 6.76 2.28
C HIS A 163 -4.52 8.02 1.88
N ALA A 164 -4.11 8.73 0.85
CA ALA A 164 -4.78 9.91 0.30
C ALA A 164 -6.23 9.59 -0.13
N GLN A 165 -6.43 8.50 -0.86
CA GLN A 165 -7.77 8.09 -1.29
C GLN A 165 -8.69 7.77 -0.11
N LEU A 166 -8.18 7.16 0.96
CA LEU A 166 -8.94 6.89 2.19
C LEU A 166 -9.26 8.18 2.96
N LEU A 167 -8.30 9.10 3.07
CA LEU A 167 -8.51 10.43 3.64
C LEU A 167 -9.66 11.16 2.93
N TYR A 168 -9.64 11.17 1.59
CA TYR A 168 -10.67 11.81 0.78
C TYR A 168 -12.05 11.18 0.99
N ARG A 169 -12.13 9.85 1.01
CA ARG A 169 -13.38 9.11 1.28
C ARG A 169 -13.98 9.43 2.66
N LEU A 170 -13.15 9.82 3.62
CA LEU A 170 -13.55 10.24 4.96
C LEU A 170 -13.76 11.76 5.08
N GLY A 171 -13.71 12.51 3.98
CA GLY A 171 -13.95 13.96 3.95
C GLY A 171 -12.73 14.82 4.31
N ARG A 172 -11.56 14.22 4.55
CA ARG A 172 -10.30 14.92 4.88
C ARG A 172 -9.60 15.40 3.60
N LYS A 173 -10.28 16.23 2.81
CA LYS A 173 -9.87 16.59 1.43
C LYS A 173 -8.50 17.27 1.35
N ALA A 174 -8.23 18.25 2.22
CA ALA A 174 -6.96 18.99 2.18
C ALA A 174 -5.77 18.05 2.43
N GLU A 175 -5.88 17.21 3.46
CA GLU A 175 -4.84 16.22 3.79
C GLU A 175 -4.65 15.19 2.67
N ALA A 176 -5.75 14.72 2.07
CA ALA A 176 -5.68 13.83 0.92
C ALA A 176 -4.90 14.42 -0.25
N ILE A 177 -5.13 15.69 -0.59
CA ILE A 177 -4.44 16.37 -1.69
C ILE A 177 -2.96 16.52 -1.39
N GLU A 178 -2.58 16.92 -0.17
CA GLU A 178 -1.16 17.04 0.19
C GLU A 178 -0.45 15.66 0.19
N THR A 179 -1.09 14.62 0.72
CA THR A 179 -0.53 13.25 0.69
C THR A 179 -0.35 12.75 -0.74
N GLU A 180 -1.31 12.99 -1.63
CA GLU A 180 -1.19 12.55 -3.04
C GLU A 180 -0.10 13.33 -3.80
N ARG A 181 0.07 14.62 -3.51
CA ARG A 181 1.20 15.40 -4.05
C ARG A 181 2.54 14.81 -3.63
N GLU A 182 2.66 14.35 -2.39
CA GLU A 182 3.84 13.64 -1.93
C GLU A 182 4.06 12.35 -2.71
N ALA A 183 3.00 11.57 -2.97
CA ALA A 183 3.08 10.36 -3.79
C ALA A 183 3.64 10.65 -5.20
N VAL A 184 3.10 11.68 -5.87
CA VAL A 184 3.58 12.14 -7.20
C VAL A 184 5.04 12.56 -7.12
N ALA A 185 5.42 13.40 -6.14
CA ALA A 185 6.79 13.89 -5.99
C ALA A 185 7.79 12.75 -5.76
N GLN A 186 7.44 11.78 -4.91
CA GLN A 186 8.27 10.61 -4.67
C GLN A 186 8.40 9.72 -5.92
N ALA A 187 7.30 9.51 -6.66
CA ALA A 187 7.31 8.73 -7.88
C ALA A 187 8.25 9.34 -8.94
N LEU A 188 8.11 10.65 -9.18
CA LEU A 188 8.98 11.39 -10.09
C LEU A 188 10.45 11.39 -9.63
N GLY A 189 10.69 11.60 -8.33
CA GLY A 189 12.04 11.59 -7.75
C GLY A 189 12.74 10.23 -7.85
N ALA A 190 11.98 9.14 -7.82
CA ALA A 190 12.48 7.78 -8.01
C ALA A 190 12.58 7.35 -9.49
N GLY A 191 12.15 8.20 -10.44
CA GLY A 191 12.14 7.87 -11.86
C GLY A 191 11.12 6.79 -12.24
N VAL A 192 10.07 6.59 -11.43
CA VAL A 192 8.96 5.68 -11.74
C VAL A 192 7.80 6.44 -12.38
N ASP A 193 6.95 5.73 -13.12
CA ASP A 193 5.79 6.33 -13.79
C ASP A 193 4.80 6.92 -12.77
N ALA A 194 4.61 8.24 -12.81
CA ALA A 194 3.75 8.97 -11.86
C ALA A 194 2.31 9.17 -12.36
N ARG A 195 1.97 8.77 -13.61
CA ARG A 195 0.68 9.09 -14.24
C ARG A 195 -0.53 8.65 -13.44
N ALA A 196 -0.46 7.50 -12.77
CA ALA A 196 -1.56 6.99 -11.96
C ALA A 196 -1.85 7.90 -10.75
N TYR A 197 -0.80 8.40 -10.08
CA TYR A 197 -0.89 9.29 -8.93
C TYR A 197 -1.36 10.69 -9.35
N GLU A 198 -0.88 11.19 -10.49
CA GLU A 198 -1.35 12.45 -11.07
C GLU A 198 -2.85 12.41 -11.37
N LEU A 199 -3.35 11.30 -11.93
CA LEU A 199 -4.78 11.09 -12.16
C LEU A 199 -5.58 11.02 -10.86
N THR A 200 -5.03 10.39 -9.81
CA THR A 200 -5.66 10.45 -8.48
C THR A 200 -5.72 11.89 -8.00
N LEU A 201 -4.60 12.64 -8.03
CA LEU A 201 -4.51 14.02 -7.57
C LEU A 201 -5.54 14.93 -8.25
N ASP A 202 -5.65 14.84 -9.57
CA ASP A 202 -6.64 15.59 -10.36
C ASP A 202 -8.09 15.28 -9.95
N ARG A 203 -8.36 14.02 -9.57
CA ARG A 203 -9.68 13.62 -9.06
C ARG A 203 -9.92 14.15 -7.65
N LEU A 204 -8.90 14.18 -6.78
CA LEU A 204 -9.03 14.67 -5.41
C LEU A 204 -9.26 16.20 -5.35
N GLN A 205 -8.81 16.94 -6.36
CA GLN A 205 -8.97 18.39 -6.44
C GLN A 205 -10.35 18.84 -6.96
N LYS A 206 -11.18 17.90 -7.44
CA LYS A 206 -12.57 18.14 -7.85
C LYS A 206 -13.53 17.99 -6.66
#